data_AF-A0A7V4WX12-F1
#
_entry.id   AF-A0A7V4WX12-F1
#
_cell.length_a   1.000
_cell.length_b   1.000
_cell.length_c   1.000
_cell.angle_alpha   90.00
_cell.angle_beta   90.00
_cell.angle_gamma   90.00
#
_symmetry.space_group_name_H-M   'P 1'
#
loop_
_entity.id
_entity.type
_entity.pdbx_description
1 polymer ?
#
loop_
_entity_poly.entity_id
_entity_poly.type
_entity_poly.pdbx_seq_one_letter_code
_entity_poly.pdbx_strand_id
1 'polypeptide(L)' 'MFTLIFLLFVIIIVAIFSVQNALPVTITFFFWKFEASLAIIVFLAALCGLVAGLIVSSLMKVKTSKREKEETSPPASE' A
#
# COMPACT_ATOMS: atom_id res chain seq x y z
N MET A 1 -21.90 4.06 28.14
CA MET A 1 -22.50 5.25 27.49
C MET A 1 -21.55 5.90 26.50
N PHE A 2 -20.35 6.33 26.91
CA PHE A 2 -19.37 6.98 26.02
C PHE A 2 -19.00 6.18 24.75
N THR A 3 -18.92 4.85 24.84
CA THR A 3 -18.67 3.98 23.68
C THR A 3 -19.74 4.12 22.58
N LEU A 4 -21.01 4.29 22.96
CA LEU A 4 -22.10 4.47 21.99
C LEU A 4 -22.04 5.84 21.33
N ILE A 5 -21.71 6.89 22.08
CA ILE A 5 -21.49 8.23 21.53
C ILE A 5 -20.32 8.20 20.54
N PHE A 6 -19.21 7.57 20.93
CA PHE A 6 -18.04 7.43 20.06
C PHE A 6 -18.35 6.62 18.80
N LEU A 7 -19.07 5.51 18.93
CA LEU A 7 -19.48 4.69 17.79
C LEU A 7 -20.39 5.48 16.83
N LEU A 8 -21.37 6.22 17.37
CA LEU A 8 -22.25 7.07 16.57
C LEU A 8 -21.46 8.13 15.79
N PHE A 9 -20.48 8.75 16.45
CA PHE A 9 -19.59 9.72 15.81
C PHE A 9 -18.80 9.09 14.66
N VAL A 10 -18.21 7.91 14.86
CA VAL A 10 -17.51 7.17 13.80
C VAL A 10 -18.45 6.82 12.64
N ILE A 11 -19.66 6.35 12.94
CA ILE A 11 -20.66 6.02 11.91
C ILE A 11 -21.01 7.23 11.06
N ILE A 12 -21.22 8.41 11.67
CA ILE A 12 -21.51 9.65 10.94
C ILE A 12 -20.36 10.00 9.99
N ILE A 13 -19.12 9.91 10.45
CA ILE A 13 -17.95 10.18 9.61
C ILE A 13 -17.90 9.22 8.42
N VAL A 14 -18.08 7.92 8.67
CA VAL A 14 -18.08 6.90 7.61
C VAL A 14 -19.20 7.12 6.61
N ALA A 15 -20.40 7.48 7.07
CA ALA A 15 -21.53 7.79 6.21
C ALA A 15 -21.26 8.99 5.29
N ILE A 16 -20.72 10.08 5.86
CA ILE A 16 -20.34 11.28 5.10
C ILE A 16 -19.27 10.92 4.06
N PHE A 17 -18.23 10.19 4.47
CA PHE A 17 -17.17 9.73 3.58
C PHE A 17 -17.74 8.89 2.43
N SER A 18 -18.66 7.97 2.73
CA SER A 18 -19.29 7.11 1.74
C SER A 18 -20.13 7.90 0.74
N VAL A 19 -20.92 8.89 1.19
CA VAL A 19 -21.74 9.72 0.30
C VAL A 19 -20.87 10.60 -0.60
N GLN A 20 -19.83 11.22 -0.04
CA GLN A 20 -18.91 12.07 -0.82
C GLN A 20 -18.10 11.28 -1.86
N ASN A 21 -17.81 10.01 -1.58
CA ASN A 21 -17.11 9.11 -2.48
C ASN A 21 -18.06 8.16 -3.23
N ALA A 22 -19.37 8.44 -3.28
CA ALA A 22 -20.32 7.57 -3.98
C ALA A 22 -20.29 7.74 -5.50
N LEU A 23 -19.80 8.88 -5.99
CA LEU A 23 -19.74 9.16 -7.42
C LEU A 23 -18.71 8.23 -8.10
N PRO A 24 -19.13 7.39 -9.05
CA PRO A 24 -18.22 6.53 -9.78
C PRO A 24 -17.37 7.39 -10.74
N VAL A 25 -16.09 7.05 -10.83
CA VAL A 25 -15.14 7.62 -11.79
C VAL A 25 -14.70 6.51 -12.73
N THR A 26 -14.85 6.76 -14.04
CA THR A 26 -14.37 5.86 -15.08
C THR A 26 -12.85 5.92 -15.15
N ILE A 27 -12.22 4.77 -14.97
CA ILE A 27 -10.78 4.60 -15.10
C ILE A 27 -10.50 3.81 -16.37
N THR A 28 -9.59 4.34 -17.17
CA THR A 28 -9.02 3.63 -18.32
C THR A 28 -7.59 3.24 -17.96
N PHE A 29 -7.33 1.94 -17.84
CA PHE A 29 -6.01 1.39 -17.54
C PHE A 29 -5.59 0.44 -18.66
N PHE A 30 -4.60 0.85 -19.46
CA PHE A 30 -4.23 0.18 -20.71
C PHE A 30 -5.46 -0.10 -21.59
N PHE A 31 -5.90 -1.35 -21.68
CA PHE A 31 -7.07 -1.77 -22.47
C PHE A 31 -8.34 -2.00 -21.63
N TRP A 32 -8.27 -1.84 -20.31
CA TRP A 32 -9.40 -2.02 -19.41
C TRP A 32 -10.08 -0.71 -19.10
N LYS A 33 -11.41 -0.75 -19.06
CA LYS A 33 -12.26 0.35 -18.59
C LYS A 33 -13.17 -0.17 -17.50
N PHE A 34 -13.14 0.49 -16.36
CA PHE A 34 -13.98 0.15 -15.22
C PHE A 34 -14.38 1.40 -14.46
N GLU A 35 -15.46 1.31 -13.71
CA GLU A 35 -15.96 2.41 -12.89
C GLU A 35 -15.81 2.04 -11.41
N ALA A 36 -15.24 2.96 -10.65
CA ALA A 36 -15.03 2.79 -9.22
C ALA A 36 -15.05 4.15 -8.52
N SER A 37 -15.32 4.17 -7.22
CA SER A 37 -15.21 5.41 -6.45
C SER A 37 -13.76 5.87 -6.30
N LEU A 38 -13.55 7.18 -6.15
CA LEU A 38 -12.21 7.73 -5.87
C LEU A 38 -11.59 7.11 -4.61
N ALA A 39 -12.39 6.92 -3.57
CA ALA A 39 -11.94 6.29 -2.32
C ALA A 39 -11.29 4.92 -2.53
N ILE A 40 -11.96 4.00 -3.24
CA ILE A 40 -11.43 2.65 -3.45
C ILE A 40 -10.18 2.68 -4.33
N ILE A 41 -10.15 3.58 -5.32
CA ILE A 41 -8.99 3.76 -6.21
C ILE A 41 -7.75 4.21 -5.41
N VAL A 42 -7.90 5.25 -4.60
CA VAL A 42 -6.80 5.78 -3.76
C VAL A 42 -6.33 4.73 -2.76
N PHE A 43 -7.27 4.00 -2.14
CA PHE A 43 -6.95 2.93 -1.20
C PHE A 43 -6.15 1.80 -1.86
N LEU A 44 -6.61 1.29 -3.02
CA LEU A 44 -5.89 0.26 -3.77
C LEU A 44 -4.52 0.74 -4.24
N ALA A 45 -4.42 1.98 -4.74
CA ALA A 45 -3.15 2.54 -5.18
C ALA A 45 -2.13 2.63 -4.02
N ALA A 46 -2.57 3.11 -2.85
CA ALA A 46 -1.74 3.17 -1.65
C ALA A 46 -1.29 1.77 -1.19
N LEU A 47 -2.20 0.79 -1.19
CA LEU A 47 -1.89 -0.59 -0.83
C LEU A 47 -0.87 -1.22 -1.80
N CYS A 48 -1.07 -1.05 -3.11
CA CYS A 48 -0.13 -1.50 -4.12
C CYS A 48 1.26 -0.85 -3.93
N GLY A 49 1.30 0.46 -3.64
CA GLY A 49 2.53 1.18 -3.35
C GLY A 49 3.25 0.64 -2.10
N LEU A 50 2.51 0.36 -1.03
CA LEU A 50 3.05 -0.25 0.18
C LEU A 50 3.64 -1.63 -0.10
N VAL A 51 2.92 -2.50 -0.81
CA VAL A 51 3.40 -3.84 -1.19
C VAL A 51 4.65 -3.74 -2.07
N ALA A 52 4.64 -2.88 -3.09
CA ALA A 52 5.80 -2.66 -3.94
C ALA A 52 7.01 -2.14 -3.15
N GLY A 53 6.81 -1.19 -2.24
CA GLY A 53 7.86 -0.66 -1.37
C GLY A 53 8.46 -1.74 -0.45
N LEU A 54 7.63 -2.62 0.12
CA LEU A 54 8.11 -3.75 0.93
C LEU A 54 8.94 -4.74 0.11
N ILE A 55 8.49 -5.06 -1.12
CA ILE A 55 9.23 -5.94 -2.03
C ILE A 55 10.60 -5.33 -2.37
N VAL A 56 10.63 -4.06 -2.79
CA VAL A 56 11.87 -3.36 -3.14
C VAL A 56 12.83 -3.31 -1.96
N SER A 57 12.34 -2.95 -0.76
CA SER A 57 13.14 -2.91 0.46
C SER A 57 13.77 -4.27 0.79
N SER A 58 13.00 -5.36 0.65
CA SER A 58 13.48 -6.73 0.87
C SER A 58 14.59 -7.11 -0.11
N LEU A 59 14.39 -6.84 -1.41
CA LEU A 59 15.38 -7.15 -2.45
C LEU A 59 16.69 -6.37 -2.25
N MET A 60 16.61 -5.11 -1.81
CA MET A 60 17.79 -4.29 -1.54
C MET A 60 18.59 -4.82 -0.34
N LYS A 61 17.92 -5.27 0.73
CA LYS A 61 18.60 -5.88 1.90
C LYS A 61 19.36 -7.16 1.54
N VAL A 62 18.79 -8.01 0.67
CA VAL A 62 19.45 -9.24 0.20
C VAL A 62 20.73 -8.94 -0.57
N LYS A 63 20.75 -7.86 -1.37
CA LYS A 63 21.93 -7.48 -2.16
C LYS A 63 23.07 -6.98 -1.28
N THR A 64 22.77 -6.24 -0.21
CA THR A 64 23.79 -5.74 0.73
C THR A 64 24.43 -6.87 1.53
N SER A 65 23.64 -7.82 2.04
CA SER A 65 24.17 -8.93 2.84
C SER A 65 25.08 -9.89 2.03
N LYS A 66 24.87 -10.02 0.71
CA LYS A 66 25.77 -10.80 -0.15
C LYS A 66 27.16 -10.16 -0.30
N ARG A 67 27.26 -8.83 -0.30
CA ARG A 67 28.56 -8.14 -0.47
C ARG A 67 29.43 -8.22 0.77
N GLU A 68 28.83 -8.12 1.95
CA GLU A 68 29.56 -8.21 3.23
C GLU A 68 30.19 -9.61 3.46
N LYS A 69 29.56 -10.66 2.91
CA LYS A 69 30.06 -12.04 2.98
C LYS A 69 31.20 -12.35 1.99
N GLU A 70 31.36 -11.56 0.93
CA GLU A 70 32.38 -11.75 -0.10
C GLU A 70 33.67 -11.00 0.26
N GLU A 71 33.54 -9.85 0.94
CA GLU A 71 34.66 -9.00 1.38
C GLU A 71 35.40 -9.53 2.63
N THR A 72 34.78 -10.44 3.40
CA THR A 72 35.36 -11.04 4.61
C THR A 72 35.94 -12.44 4.40
N SER A 73 35.90 -12.97 3.17
CA SER A 73 36.58 -14.23 2.82
C SER A 73 38.10 -14.03 2.85
N PRO A 74 38.87 -14.77 3.67
CA PRO A 74 40.33 -14.70 3.64
C PRO A 74 40.85 -15.10 2.27
N PRO A 75 41.92 -14.47 1.75
CA PRO A 75 42.56 -14.94 0.54
C PRO A 75 43.00 -16.39 0.77
N ALA A 76 42.53 -17.29 -0.10
CA ALA A 76 42.96 -18.68 -0.09
C ALA A 76 44.49 -18.69 -0.21
N SER A 77 45.16 -19.16 0.84
CA SER A 77 46.59 -19.38 0.86
C SER A 77 46.93 -20.44 -0.18
N GLU A 78 47.44 -20.02 -1.33
CA GLU A 78 48.19 -20.85 -2.29
C GLU A 78 49.61 -21.10 -1.80
#